data_AF-A0A6V8K4G0-F1
#
_entry.id   AF-A0A6V8K4G0-F1
#
_cell.length_a   1.000
_cell.length_b   1.000
_cell.length_c   1.000
_cell.angle_alpha   90.00
_cell.angle_beta   90.00
_cell.angle_gamma   90.00
#
_symmetry.space_group_name_H-M   'P 1'
#
loop_
_entity.id
_entity.type
_entity.pdbx_description
1 polymer ?
#
loop_
_entity_poly.entity_id
_entity_poly.type
_entity_poly.pdbx_seq_one_letter_code
_entity_poly.pdbx_strand_id
1 'polypeptide(L)'
;MSGLRWEDVRVWFDLVLNGTLPDVHVPETTVEDWRTLIALVQAEGWQWEYRVDGEPGELPAVEDMLSRRDEARIALHVWPTPDVLAIFRPYEAEQIDFDVDLRELQGQARLDVLCRFFTATSCR
;
A
#
# COMPACT_ATOMS: atom_id res chain seq x y z
N MET A 1 8.17 -4.29 -17.22
CA MET A 1 7.93 -2.87 -17.55
C MET A 1 6.53 -2.79 -18.12
N SER A 2 5.60 -2.20 -17.38
CA SER A 2 4.28 -1.88 -17.93
C SER A 2 4.46 -0.90 -19.08
N GLY A 3 3.80 -1.13 -20.21
CA GLY A 3 3.82 -0.20 -21.35
C GLY A 3 3.03 1.10 -21.11
N LEU A 4 2.67 1.38 -19.85
CA LEU A 4 1.78 2.46 -19.46
C LEU A 4 2.55 3.79 -19.45
N ARG A 5 2.07 4.79 -20.18
CA ARG A 5 2.70 6.10 -20.25
C ARG A 5 1.99 7.08 -19.33
N TRP A 6 2.77 7.89 -18.62
CA TRP A 6 2.28 8.93 -17.72
C TRP A 6 1.27 9.85 -18.39
N GLU A 7 1.56 10.32 -19.60
CA GLU A 7 0.66 11.23 -20.32
C GLU A 7 -0.73 10.64 -20.58
N ASP A 8 -0.82 9.31 -20.70
CA ASP A 8 -2.09 8.63 -20.96
C ASP A 8 -2.94 8.51 -19.68
N VAL A 9 -2.30 8.55 -18.50
CA VAL A 9 -2.96 8.23 -17.21
C VAL A 9 -2.92 9.34 -16.17
N ARG A 10 -2.18 10.44 -16.43
CA ARG A 10 -1.96 11.53 -15.46
C ARG A 10 -3.24 12.13 -14.88
N VAL A 11 -4.37 12.01 -15.57
CA VAL A 11 -5.68 12.45 -15.08
C VAL A 11 -6.15 11.68 -13.85
N TRP A 12 -5.75 10.42 -13.67
CA TRP A 12 -6.04 9.61 -12.48
C TRP A 12 -5.14 9.97 -11.28
N PHE A 13 -4.08 10.74 -11.53
CA PHE A 13 -3.16 11.25 -10.50
C PHE A 13 -3.37 12.73 -10.20
N ASP A 14 -4.44 13.32 -10.74
CA ASP A 14 -4.81 14.72 -10.48
C ASP A 14 -5.39 14.84 -9.06
N LEU A 15 -4.74 15.67 -8.24
CA LEU A 15 -5.09 15.84 -6.82
C LEU A 15 -6.45 16.50 -6.59
N VAL A 16 -6.91 17.32 -7.54
CA VAL A 16 -8.19 18.02 -7.45
C VAL A 16 -9.32 17.07 -7.82
N LEU A 17 -9.10 16.21 -8.81
CA LEU A 17 -10.12 15.28 -9.29
C LEU A 17 -10.22 14.01 -8.44
N ASN A 18 -9.09 13.47 -7.97
CA ASN A 18 -9.04 12.15 -7.32
C ASN A 18 -8.67 12.22 -5.82
N GLY A 19 -8.46 13.41 -5.28
CA GLY A 19 -7.98 13.59 -3.91
C GLY A 19 -6.48 13.28 -3.78
N THR A 20 -6.01 13.10 -2.54
CA THR A 20 -4.57 12.88 -2.26
C THR A 20 -4.22 11.43 -1.96
N LEU A 21 -5.21 10.64 -1.54
CA LEU A 21 -5.07 9.26 -1.09
C LEU A 21 -6.23 8.44 -1.66
N PRO A 22 -6.24 8.14 -2.98
CA PRO A 22 -7.23 7.26 -3.56
C PRO A 22 -7.07 5.84 -3.03
N ASP A 23 -8.20 5.18 -2.80
CA ASP A 23 -8.24 3.80 -2.33
C ASP A 23 -7.84 2.82 -3.44
N VAL A 24 -7.08 1.79 -3.05
CA VAL A 24 -6.78 0.60 -3.85
C VAL A 24 -7.27 -0.62 -3.09
N HIS A 25 -8.07 -1.44 -3.78
CA HIS A 25 -8.67 -2.66 -3.23
C HIS A 25 -8.13 -3.89 -3.97
N VAL A 26 -7.59 -4.86 -3.23
CA VAL A 26 -7.31 -6.21 -3.72
C VAL A 26 -8.28 -7.15 -3.03
N PRO A 27 -9.40 -7.53 -3.68
CA PRO A 27 -10.43 -8.37 -3.07
C PRO A 27 -10.03 -9.85 -3.08
N GLU A 28 -10.84 -10.66 -2.38
CA GLU A 28 -10.71 -12.13 -2.30
C GLU A 28 -9.38 -12.58 -1.67
N THR A 29 -8.82 -11.81 -0.75
CA THR A 29 -7.58 -12.18 -0.07
C THR A 29 -7.85 -13.10 1.11
N THR A 30 -6.78 -13.57 1.74
CA THR A 30 -6.80 -14.40 2.93
C THR A 30 -5.77 -13.88 3.93
N VAL A 31 -5.80 -14.41 5.16
CA VAL A 31 -4.74 -14.16 6.16
C VAL A 31 -3.35 -14.51 5.61
N GLU A 32 -3.23 -15.54 4.76
CA GLU A 32 -1.94 -15.93 4.17
C GLU A 32 -1.44 -14.92 3.12
N ASP A 33 -2.36 -14.30 2.37
CA ASP A 33 -2.00 -13.22 1.44
C ASP A 33 -1.47 -12.00 2.22
N TRP A 34 -2.10 -11.65 3.35
CA TRP A 34 -1.59 -10.63 4.27
C TRP A 34 -0.20 -10.99 4.83
N ARG A 35 0.05 -12.25 5.21
CA ARG A 35 1.40 -12.71 5.62
C ARG A 35 2.41 -12.58 4.49
N THR A 36 2.03 -12.96 3.28
CA THR A 36 2.88 -12.86 2.09
C THR A 36 3.24 -11.41 1.79
N LEU A 37 2.28 -10.49 1.89
CA LEU A 37 2.51 -9.06 1.75
C LEU A 37 3.51 -8.53 2.80
N ILE A 38 3.31 -8.86 4.09
CA ILE A 38 4.24 -8.42 5.13
C ILE A 38 5.64 -8.98 4.90
N ALA A 39 5.74 -10.26 4.54
CA ALA A 39 7.03 -10.90 4.23
C ALA A 39 7.72 -10.22 3.04
N LEU A 40 6.98 -9.87 1.99
CA LEU A 40 7.48 -9.13 0.84
C LEU A 40 8.02 -7.76 1.25
N VAL A 41 7.26 -6.98 2.02
CA VAL A 41 7.68 -5.65 2.50
C VAL A 41 8.99 -5.75 3.30
N GLN A 42 9.12 -6.76 4.14
CA GLN A 42 10.34 -7.00 4.94
C GLN A 42 11.52 -7.49 4.09
N ALA A 43 11.27 -8.26 3.02
CA ALA A 43 12.30 -8.84 2.17
C ALA A 43 12.85 -7.87 1.11
N GLU A 44 12.01 -6.99 0.57
CA GLU A 44 12.38 -6.07 -0.52
C GLU A 44 13.27 -4.89 -0.06
N GLY A 45 13.56 -4.78 1.23
CA GLY A 45 14.38 -3.71 1.80
C GLY A 45 13.71 -2.32 1.74
N TRP A 46 12.40 -2.28 1.49
CA TRP A 46 11.61 -1.06 1.54
C TRP A 46 11.60 -0.48 2.95
N GLN A 47 11.57 0.85 3.03
CA GLN A 47 11.30 1.48 4.32
C GLN A 47 9.83 1.24 4.67
N TRP A 48 9.56 0.96 5.93
CA TRP A 48 8.19 0.76 6.41
C TRP A 48 8.05 1.19 7.86
N GLU A 49 6.83 1.52 8.26
CA GLU A 49 6.49 1.89 9.63
C GLU A 49 5.09 1.40 9.96
N TYR A 50 4.98 0.65 11.06
CA TYR A 50 3.71 0.22 11.62
C TYR A 50 3.21 1.26 12.62
N ARG A 51 1.93 1.62 12.54
CA ARG A 51 1.31 2.62 13.41
C ARG A 51 -0.01 2.13 14.00
N VAL A 52 -0.24 2.51 15.25
CA VAL A 52 -1.50 2.32 15.98
C VAL A 52 -1.99 3.69 16.41
N ASP A 53 -3.19 4.05 15.99
CA ASP A 53 -3.81 5.37 16.20
C ASP A 53 -2.99 6.56 15.68
N GLY A 54 -1.99 6.29 14.84
CA GLY A 54 -1.09 7.28 14.25
C GLY A 54 0.30 7.32 14.89
N GLU A 55 0.50 6.61 15.99
CA GLU A 55 1.78 6.51 16.70
C GLU A 55 2.58 5.28 16.23
N PRO A 56 3.91 5.38 16.03
CA PRO A 56 4.75 4.25 15.68
C PRO A 56 4.70 3.14 16.73
N GLY A 57 4.70 1.89 16.26
CA GLY A 57 4.71 0.69 17.10
C GLY A 57 5.51 -0.46 16.52
N GLU A 58 5.61 -1.54 17.28
CA GLU A 58 6.17 -2.80 16.81
C GLU A 58 5.13 -3.54 15.94
N LEU A 59 5.55 -4.02 14.77
CA LEU A 59 4.69 -4.78 13.87
C LEU A 59 4.42 -6.17 14.47
N PRO A 60 3.16 -6.50 14.83
CA PRO A 60 2.83 -7.78 15.41
C PRO A 60 2.68 -8.86 14.33
N ALA A 61 2.33 -10.09 14.74
CA ALA A 61 1.88 -11.13 13.81
C ALA A 61 0.61 -10.67 13.05
N VAL A 62 0.39 -11.20 11.84
CA VAL A 62 -0.73 -10.78 10.98
C VAL A 62 -2.08 -10.99 11.64
N GLU A 63 -2.25 -12.10 12.36
CA GLU A 63 -3.49 -12.44 13.07
C GLU A 63 -3.76 -11.44 14.20
N ASP A 64 -2.71 -11.03 14.91
CA ASP A 64 -2.81 -10.03 15.96
C ASP A 64 -3.10 -8.64 15.35
N MET A 65 -2.48 -8.33 14.20
CA MET A 65 -2.73 -7.11 13.46
C MET A 65 -4.20 -7.03 12.99
N LEU A 66 -4.71 -8.11 12.39
CA LEU A 66 -6.08 -8.20 11.91
C LEU A 66 -7.08 -8.24 13.07
N SER A 67 -6.80 -8.90 14.19
CA SER A 67 -7.73 -8.93 15.32
C SER A 67 -7.91 -7.56 15.98
N ARG A 68 -6.86 -6.72 16.00
CA ARG A 68 -6.90 -5.37 16.59
C ARG A 68 -7.63 -4.32 15.77
N ARG A 69 -8.04 -4.63 14.53
CA ARG A 69 -8.66 -3.66 13.61
C ARG A 69 -9.96 -3.04 14.14
N ASP A 70 -10.67 -3.74 15.02
CA ASP A 70 -11.91 -3.28 15.65
C ASP A 70 -11.66 -2.42 16.91
N GLU A 71 -10.42 -2.43 17.42
CA GLU A 71 -10.04 -1.77 18.68
C GLU A 71 -9.26 -0.47 18.48
N ALA A 72 -8.49 -0.37 17.38
CA ALA A 72 -7.63 0.77 17.10
C ALA A 72 -7.45 0.99 15.59
N ARG A 73 -7.05 2.20 15.21
CA ARG A 73 -6.72 2.50 13.80
C ARG A 73 -5.32 1.97 13.48
N ILE A 74 -5.28 0.86 12.76
CA ILE A 74 -4.05 0.22 12.32
C ILE A 74 -3.62 0.74 10.94
N ALA A 75 -2.34 1.07 10.77
CA ALA A 75 -1.78 1.40 9.47
C ALA A 75 -0.35 0.86 9.31
N LEU A 76 -0.05 0.30 8.15
CA LEU A 76 1.31 -0.05 7.73
C LEU A 76 1.70 0.87 6.57
N HIS A 77 2.60 1.81 6.85
CA HIS A 77 3.16 2.69 5.86
C HIS A 77 4.34 1.99 5.19
N VAL A 78 4.39 2.00 3.86
CA VAL A 78 5.43 1.35 3.07
C VAL A 78 5.92 2.32 2.00
N TRP A 79 7.23 2.44 1.87
CA TRP A 79 7.88 3.27 0.87
C TRP A 79 8.74 2.40 -0.06
N PRO A 80 8.19 1.94 -1.22
CA PRO A 80 8.98 1.24 -2.23
C PRO A 80 10.14 2.08 -2.77
N THR A 81 9.96 3.41 -2.74
CA THR A 81 11.01 4.41 -2.90
C THR A 81 10.70 5.60 -1.97
N PRO A 82 11.66 6.50 -1.68
CA PRO A 82 11.42 7.66 -0.84
C PRO A 82 10.26 8.58 -1.29
N ASP A 83 9.88 8.54 -2.57
CA ASP A 83 8.85 9.38 -3.17
C ASP A 83 7.56 8.61 -3.52
N VAL A 84 7.33 7.43 -2.92
CA VAL A 84 6.09 6.67 -3.14
C VAL A 84 5.66 6.07 -1.82
N LEU A 85 4.67 6.65 -1.16
CA LEU A 85 4.04 6.11 0.03
C LEU A 85 2.79 5.29 -0.34
N ALA A 86 2.76 4.03 0.10
CA ALA A 86 1.57 3.19 0.19
C ALA A 86 1.16 2.99 1.66
N ILE A 87 -0.12 3.15 1.99
CA ILE A 87 -0.64 3.07 3.36
C ILE A 87 -1.65 1.94 3.47
N PHE A 88 -1.21 0.77 3.93
CA PHE A 88 -2.07 -0.39 4.12
C PHE A 88 -2.90 -0.27 5.39
N ARG A 89 -4.18 -0.64 5.30
CA ARG A 89 -5.11 -0.66 6.43
C ARG A 89 -5.83 -2.00 6.49
N PRO A 90 -5.57 -2.82 7.53
CA PRO A 90 -6.12 -4.16 7.62
C PRO A 90 -7.56 -4.15 8.16
N TYR A 91 -8.53 -3.73 7.34
CA TYR A 91 -9.95 -3.69 7.74
C TYR A 91 -10.62 -5.07 7.76
N GLU A 92 -10.18 -5.99 6.90
CA GLU A 92 -10.64 -7.37 6.87
C GLU A 92 -9.56 -8.30 6.28
N ALA A 93 -9.70 -9.61 6.48
CA ALA A 93 -8.73 -10.57 5.94
C ALA A 93 -8.98 -10.83 4.45
N GLU A 94 -10.23 -10.66 4.03
CA GLU A 94 -10.77 -10.94 2.71
C GLU A 94 -10.51 -9.85 1.66
N GLN A 95 -9.92 -8.73 2.09
CA GLN A 95 -9.49 -7.65 1.22
C GLN A 95 -8.19 -7.01 1.74
N ILE A 96 -7.26 -6.72 0.83
CA ILE A 96 -6.13 -5.84 1.13
C ILE A 96 -6.47 -4.44 0.64
N ASP A 97 -6.58 -3.52 1.59
CA ASP A 97 -6.89 -2.11 1.36
C ASP A 97 -5.66 -1.24 1.61
N PHE A 98 -5.39 -0.33 0.67
CA PHE A 98 -4.36 0.67 0.87
C PHE A 98 -4.57 1.91 0.02
N ASP A 99 -4.01 3.03 0.48
CA ASP A 99 -3.93 4.24 -0.34
C ASP A 99 -2.55 4.37 -0.94
N VAL A 100 -2.44 5.16 -2.02
CA VAL A 100 -1.16 5.66 -2.53
C VAL A 100 -1.13 7.18 -2.46
N ASP A 101 -0.04 7.77 -2.00
CA ASP A 101 0.06 9.24 -1.90
C ASP A 101 0.35 9.88 -3.27
N LEU A 102 -0.71 10.43 -3.87
CA LEU A 102 -0.60 11.07 -5.19
C LEU A 102 0.27 12.34 -5.17
N ARG A 103 0.54 12.93 -4.01
CA ARG A 103 1.42 14.12 -3.92
C ARG A 103 2.86 13.76 -4.24
N GLU A 104 3.26 12.53 -3.96
CA GLU A 104 4.61 12.01 -4.22
C GLU A 104 4.68 11.30 -5.59
N LEU A 105 3.54 10.81 -6.07
CA LEU A 105 3.42 9.95 -7.24
C LEU A 105 3.15 10.72 -8.54
N GLN A 106 4.12 11.52 -8.97
CA GLN A 106 4.01 12.34 -10.18
C GLN A 106 5.10 12.02 -11.22
N GLY A 107 4.67 11.75 -12.45
CA GLY A 107 5.56 11.51 -13.60
C GLY A 107 5.96 10.04 -13.81
N GLN A 108 6.54 9.76 -14.99
CA GLN A 108 6.78 8.40 -15.48
C GLN A 108 7.59 7.52 -14.51
N ALA A 109 8.67 8.04 -13.92
CA ALA A 109 9.53 7.23 -13.06
C ALA A 109 8.80 6.69 -11.82
N ARG A 110 7.90 7.49 -11.21
CA ARG A 110 7.09 7.06 -10.06
C ARG A 110 5.95 6.15 -10.48
N LEU A 111 5.37 6.38 -11.66
CA LEU A 111 4.40 5.45 -12.26
C LEU A 111 5.03 4.06 -12.48
N ASP A 112 6.26 4.00 -13.00
CA ASP A 112 6.97 2.73 -13.20
C ASP A 112 7.21 2.00 -11.87
N VAL A 113 7.54 2.74 -10.81
CA VAL A 113 7.66 2.19 -9.44
C VAL A 113 6.31 1.64 -8.97
N LEU A 114 5.23 2.42 -9.10
CA LEU A 114 3.89 1.99 -8.72
C LEU A 114 3.46 0.72 -9.46
N CYS A 115 3.68 0.64 -10.77
CA CYS A 115 3.34 -0.55 -11.54
C CYS A 115 4.14 -1.79 -11.09
N ARG A 116 5.44 -1.62 -10.76
CA ARG A 116 6.23 -2.73 -10.19
C ARG A 116 5.74 -3.12 -8.80
N PHE A 117 5.39 -2.13 -7.98
CA PHE A 117 4.84 -2.36 -6.65
C PHE A 117 3.54 -3.16 -6.73
N PHE A 118 2.58 -2.72 -7.56
CA PHE A 118 1.35 -3.49 -7.81
C PHE A 118 1.65 -4.89 -8.34
N THR A 119 2.61 -5.05 -9.26
CA THR A 119 2.97 -6.40 -9.74
C THR A 119 3.47 -7.28 -8.59
N ALA A 120 4.26 -6.73 -7.67
CA ALA A 120 4.78 -7.48 -6.53
C ALA A 120 3.70 -7.79 -5.49
N THR A 121 2.75 -6.87 -5.25
CA THR A 121 1.70 -7.03 -4.24
C THR A 121 0.43 -7.70 -4.76
N SER A 122 0.27 -7.85 -6.08
CA SER A 122 -0.89 -8.49 -6.72
C SER A 122 -0.63 -9.94 -7.16
N CYS A 123 0.58 -10.46 -7.00
CA CYS A 123 0.88 -11.86 -7.32
C CYS A 123 0.37 -12.80 -6.21
N ARG A 124 -0.61 -13.63 -6.56
CA ARG A 124 -0.82 -14.95 -5.95
C ARG A 124 0.16 -15.96 -6.53
#